data_AF-A0A1L1ZKF2-F1
#
_entry.id   AF-A0A1L1ZKF2-F1
#
_cell.length_a   1.000
_cell.length_b   1.000
_cell.length_c   1.000
_cell.angle_alpha   90.00
_cell.angle_beta   90.00
_cell.angle_gamma   90.00
#
_symmetry.space_group_name_H-M   'P 1'
#
loop_
_entity.id
_entity.type
_entity.pdbx_description
1 polymer ?
#
loop_
_entity_poly.entity_id
_entity_poly.type
_entity_poly.pdbx_seq_one_letter_code
_entity_poly.pdbx_strand_id
1 'polypeptide(L)'
;MIIRSPKPEVKIVVERDPVKTSFEKWAKPGHFSKTLAKGPDTTTWIWNLHADAHDFDSHTKDLEEISRKVFSAHFGQLAIIFIWLSGMYFHGARFSNYEAWLADPTHIKPSAQVVWPIVGQEILNGDVGGGFRGIQITSGFFQIWRASGITSELQLYCTA
;
A
#
# COMPACT_ATOMS: atom_id res chain seq x y z
N MET A 1 -20.33 19.75 -48.13
CA MET A 1 -20.24 20.34 -46.78
C MET A 1 -20.57 19.25 -45.77
N ILE A 2 -19.58 18.71 -45.05
CA ILE A 2 -19.80 17.65 -44.05
C ILE A 2 -20.07 18.34 -42.71
N ILE A 3 -21.33 18.32 -42.25
CA ILE A 3 -21.71 18.81 -40.94
C ILE A 3 -21.23 17.79 -39.92
N ARG A 4 -20.16 18.11 -39.17
CA ARG A 4 -19.76 17.31 -38.01
C ARG A 4 -20.73 17.62 -36.87
N SER A 5 -21.38 16.59 -36.32
CA SER A 5 -22.17 16.70 -35.09
C SER A 5 -21.29 17.28 -33.96
N PRO A 6 -21.84 18.14 -33.06
CA PRO A 6 -21.08 18.64 -31.93
C PRO A 6 -20.58 17.46 -31.09
N LYS A 7 -19.29 17.45 -30.74
CA LYS A 7 -18.77 16.46 -29.79
C LYS A 7 -19.49 16.64 -28.45
N PRO A 8 -19.94 15.57 -27.79
CA PRO A 8 -20.55 15.69 -26.47
C PRO A 8 -19.56 16.33 -25.49
N GLU A 9 -20.00 17.40 -24.84
CA GLU A 9 -19.22 18.15 -23.86
C GLU A 9 -19.29 17.42 -22.51
N VAL A 10 -18.16 16.86 -22.07
CA VAL A 10 -18.05 16.17 -20.79
C VAL A 10 -18.04 17.21 -19.66
N LYS A 11 -18.90 17.02 -18.64
CA LYS A 11 -19.02 17.91 -17.48
C LYS A 11 -18.64 17.17 -16.20
N ILE A 12 -17.99 17.89 -15.27
CA ILE A 12 -17.73 17.39 -13.92
C ILE A 12 -18.93 17.73 -13.05
N VAL A 13 -19.52 16.72 -12.40
CA VAL A 13 -20.65 16.86 -11.48
C VAL A 13 -20.27 16.16 -10.19
N VAL A 14 -20.43 16.85 -9.05
CA VAL A 14 -20.11 16.32 -7.71
C VAL A 14 -21.19 16.74 -6.72
N GLU A 15 -21.49 15.86 -5.77
CA GLU A 15 -22.34 16.17 -4.62
C GLU A 15 -21.47 16.65 -3.44
N ARG A 16 -21.92 17.68 -2.72
CA ARG A 16 -21.22 18.20 -1.54
C ARG A 16 -21.69 17.46 -0.29
N ASP A 17 -20.74 16.96 0.48
CA ASP A 17 -20.95 16.31 1.77
C ASP A 17 -22.08 15.24 1.77
N PRO A 18 -22.07 14.27 0.82
CA PRO A 18 -23.14 13.27 0.72
C PRO A 18 -23.21 12.34 1.93
N VAL A 19 -22.11 12.19 2.67
CA VAL A 19 -22.02 11.37 3.88
C VAL A 19 -21.24 12.13 4.95
N LYS A 20 -21.86 12.34 6.12
CA LYS A 20 -21.22 12.97 7.28
C LYS A 20 -20.10 12.08 7.84
N THR A 21 -18.92 12.65 8.04
CA THR A 21 -17.81 11.98 8.75
C THR A 21 -18.14 11.81 10.24
N SER A 22 -18.17 10.56 10.72
CA SER A 22 -18.49 10.21 12.11
C SER A 22 -17.98 8.80 12.44
N PHE A 23 -17.63 8.57 13.71
CA PHE A 23 -17.26 7.24 14.23
C PHE A 23 -18.47 6.35 14.55
N GLU A 24 -19.70 6.84 14.47
CA GLU A 24 -20.89 6.10 14.89
C GLU A 24 -21.03 4.73 14.20
N LYS A 25 -20.76 4.67 12.88
CA LYS A 25 -20.84 3.43 12.09
C LYS A 25 -19.72 2.44 12.42
N TRP A 26 -18.60 2.89 12.98
CA TRP A 26 -17.49 2.01 13.35
C TRP A 26 -17.83 1.17 14.58
N ALA A 27 -18.66 1.71 15.48
CA ALA A 27 -19.18 0.99 16.64
C ALA A 27 -20.26 -0.06 16.29
N LYS A 28 -20.66 -0.15 15.01
CA LYS A 28 -21.69 -1.07 14.49
C LYS A 28 -21.12 -1.92 13.36
N PRO A 29 -20.28 -2.93 13.64
CA PRO A 29 -19.71 -3.76 12.58
C PRO A 29 -20.83 -4.47 11.80
N GLY A 30 -20.70 -4.49 10.48
CA GLY A 30 -21.74 -5.03 9.60
C GLY A 30 -22.87 -4.04 9.26
N HIS A 31 -22.77 -2.76 9.65
CA HIS A 31 -23.77 -1.72 9.32
C HIS A 31 -24.10 -1.60 7.83
N PHE A 32 -23.23 -2.06 6.94
CA PHE A 32 -23.41 -2.08 5.50
C PHE A 32 -24.36 -3.18 5.01
N SER A 33 -24.66 -4.19 5.84
CA SER A 33 -25.57 -5.29 5.53
C SER A 33 -26.71 -5.34 6.54
N LYS A 34 -27.96 -5.32 6.06
CA LYS A 34 -29.16 -5.40 6.93
C LYS A 34 -29.20 -6.72 7.73
N THR A 35 -28.63 -7.78 7.18
CA THR A 35 -28.54 -9.09 7.85
C THR A 35 -27.53 -9.05 8.98
N LEU A 36 -26.34 -8.49 8.73
CA LEU A 36 -25.26 -8.44 9.71
C LEU A 36 -25.47 -7.37 10.78
N ALA A 37 -26.11 -6.24 10.44
CA ALA A 37 -26.35 -5.12 11.35
C ALA A 37 -27.19 -5.48 12.60
N LYS A 38 -27.87 -6.63 12.61
CA LYS A 38 -28.62 -7.13 13.77
C LYS A 38 -27.74 -7.68 14.90
N GLY A 39 -26.47 -7.97 14.59
CA GLY A 39 -25.50 -8.49 15.55
C GLY A 39 -25.19 -9.99 15.35
N PRO A 40 -24.17 -10.50 16.08
CA PRO A 40 -23.67 -11.85 15.92
C PRO A 40 -24.48 -12.89 16.71
N ASP A 41 -25.39 -13.59 16.05
CA ASP A 41 -26.10 -14.74 16.65
C ASP A 41 -25.26 -16.03 16.61
N THR A 42 -24.34 -16.15 15.66
CA THR A 42 -23.43 -17.30 15.50
C THR A 42 -22.03 -16.82 15.09
N THR A 43 -21.01 -17.67 15.26
CA THR A 43 -19.64 -17.34 14.82
C THR A 43 -19.52 -17.19 13.30
N THR A 44 -20.42 -17.79 12.52
CA THR A 44 -20.55 -17.56 11.07
C THR A 44 -20.70 -16.08 10.73
N TRP A 45 -21.36 -15.30 11.59
CA TRP A 45 -21.50 -13.85 11.42
C TRP A 45 -20.15 -13.16 11.26
N ILE A 46 -19.11 -13.57 12.01
CA ILE A 46 -17.78 -12.98 11.95
C ILE A 46 -17.16 -13.21 10.58
N TRP A 47 -17.32 -14.41 10.01
CA TRP A 47 -16.79 -14.73 8.69
C TRP A 47 -17.51 -13.95 7.59
N ASN A 48 -18.84 -13.89 7.65
CA ASN A 48 -19.65 -13.11 6.70
C ASN A 48 -19.31 -11.62 6.77
N LEU A 49 -19.06 -11.08 7.96
CA LEU A 49 -18.61 -9.69 8.13
C LEU A 49 -17.38 -9.36 7.29
N HIS A 50 -16.39 -10.26 7.23
CA HIS A 50 -15.17 -10.04 6.45
C HIS A 50 -15.37 -10.33 4.96
N ALA A 51 -16.07 -11.42 4.64
CA ALA A 51 -16.34 -11.83 3.27
C ALA A 51 -17.12 -10.76 2.49
N ASP A 52 -18.09 -10.13 3.15
CA ASP A 52 -19.00 -9.18 2.51
C ASP A 52 -18.48 -7.74 2.57
N ALA A 53 -17.36 -7.45 3.26
CA ALA A 53 -16.91 -6.08 3.53
C ALA A 53 -16.65 -5.25 2.26
N HIS A 54 -16.15 -5.88 1.19
CA HIS A 54 -15.86 -5.23 -0.09
C HIS A 54 -16.82 -5.64 -1.21
N ASP A 55 -17.86 -6.42 -0.91
CA ASP A 55 -18.93 -6.75 -1.86
C ASP A 55 -19.97 -5.62 -1.95
N PHE A 56 -19.59 -4.51 -2.57
CA PHE A 56 -20.41 -3.29 -2.57
C PHE A 56 -21.79 -3.47 -3.22
N ASP A 57 -21.93 -4.43 -4.14
CA ASP A 57 -23.19 -4.75 -4.84
C ASP A 57 -24.22 -5.45 -3.93
N SER A 58 -23.77 -6.07 -2.83
CA SER A 58 -24.67 -6.63 -1.80
C SER A 58 -25.08 -5.62 -0.74
N HIS A 59 -24.36 -4.50 -0.61
CA HIS A 59 -24.69 -3.44 0.36
C HIS A 59 -25.86 -2.59 -0.10
N THR A 60 -25.90 -2.25 -1.39
CA THR A 60 -26.87 -1.33 -2.00
C THR A 60 -27.11 -1.70 -3.47
N LYS A 61 -28.22 -1.23 -4.05
CA LYS A 61 -28.48 -1.33 -5.50
C LYS A 61 -28.26 -0.01 -6.24
N ASP A 62 -27.85 1.03 -5.52
CA ASP A 62 -27.50 2.31 -6.09
C ASP A 62 -26.10 2.27 -6.72
N LEU A 63 -26.05 2.28 -8.06
CA LEU A 63 -24.81 2.26 -8.82
C LEU A 63 -23.96 3.52 -8.60
N GLU A 64 -24.57 4.65 -8.25
CA GLU A 64 -23.84 5.87 -7.92
C GLU A 64 -23.09 5.70 -6.59
N GLU A 65 -23.75 5.16 -5.57
CA GLU A 65 -23.12 4.84 -4.28
C GLU A 65 -21.99 3.79 -4.44
N ILE A 66 -22.23 2.73 -5.21
CA ILE A 66 -21.21 1.71 -5.52
C ILE A 66 -20.00 2.34 -6.20
N SER A 67 -20.24 3.17 -7.23
CA SER A 67 -19.17 3.86 -7.96
C SER A 67 -18.36 4.80 -7.05
N ARG A 68 -19.02 5.52 -6.13
CA ARG A 68 -18.36 6.37 -5.12
C ARG A 68 -17.48 5.54 -4.17
N LYS A 69 -17.95 4.36 -3.73
CA LYS A 69 -17.17 3.45 -2.88
C LYS A 69 -15.95 2.90 -3.61
N VAL A 70 -16.10 2.42 -4.84
CA VAL A 70 -14.99 1.91 -5.66
C VAL A 70 -13.95 3.00 -5.91
N PHE A 71 -14.38 4.19 -6.33
CA PHE A 71 -13.49 5.32 -6.56
C PHE A 71 -12.70 5.69 -5.30
N SER A 72 -13.36 5.71 -4.14
CA SER A 72 -12.70 6.00 -2.86
C SER A 72 -11.74 4.88 -2.43
N ALA A 73 -12.12 3.62 -2.60
CA ALA A 73 -11.29 2.46 -2.27
C ALA A 73 -9.99 2.44 -3.10
N HIS A 74 -10.04 2.88 -4.35
CA HIS A 74 -8.82 3.03 -5.17
C HIS A 74 -7.81 4.01 -4.55
N PHE A 75 -8.26 5.13 -3.99
CA PHE A 75 -7.34 6.04 -3.27
C PHE A 75 -6.77 5.38 -2.01
N GLY A 76 -7.58 4.61 -1.28
CA GLY A 76 -7.09 3.81 -0.16
C GLY A 76 -5.98 2.86 -0.58
N GLN A 77 -6.18 2.12 -1.68
CA GLN A 77 -5.17 1.21 -2.22
C GLN A 77 -3.91 1.94 -2.69
N LEU A 78 -4.05 3.07 -3.41
CA LEU A 78 -2.91 3.87 -3.84
C LEU A 78 -2.11 4.40 -2.65
N ALA A 79 -2.77 4.85 -1.59
CA ALA A 79 -2.09 5.30 -0.37
C ALA A 79 -1.27 4.18 0.27
N ILE A 80 -1.80 2.95 0.37
CA ILE A 80 -1.04 1.79 0.87
C ILE A 80 0.14 1.45 -0.04
N ILE A 81 -0.03 1.52 -1.37
CA ILE A 81 1.08 1.34 -2.32
C ILE A 81 2.17 2.39 -2.09
N PHE A 82 1.80 3.66 -1.90
CA PHE A 82 2.77 4.73 -1.62
C PHE A 82 3.48 4.54 -0.28
N ILE A 83 2.77 4.14 0.78
CA ILE A 83 3.40 3.80 2.07
C ILE A 83 4.36 2.63 1.92
N TRP A 84 3.97 1.57 1.19
CA TRP A 84 4.84 0.44 0.93
C TRP A 84 6.09 0.85 0.14
N LEU A 85 5.93 1.62 -0.94
CA LEU A 85 7.05 2.15 -1.72
C LEU A 85 7.97 3.03 -0.87
N SER A 86 7.42 4.00 -0.14
CA SER A 86 8.15 4.86 0.80
C SER A 86 8.94 4.02 1.81
N GLY A 87 8.31 2.99 2.39
CA GLY A 87 8.98 2.03 3.25
C GLY A 87 10.18 1.35 2.59
N MET A 88 10.08 0.94 1.32
CA MET A 88 11.21 0.33 0.59
C MET A 88 12.38 1.31 0.42
N TYR A 89 12.10 2.58 0.08
CA TYR A 89 13.13 3.63 -0.02
C TYR A 89 13.75 3.94 1.35
N PHE A 90 12.93 4.06 2.39
CA PHE A 90 13.39 4.36 3.74
C PHE A 90 14.31 3.26 4.29
N HIS A 91 13.94 1.99 4.08
CA HIS A 91 14.78 0.85 4.45
C HIS A 91 16.13 0.88 3.72
N GLY A 92 16.12 1.21 2.42
CA GLY A 92 17.33 1.47 1.64
C GLY A 92 18.19 2.60 2.22
N ALA A 93 17.57 3.67 2.71
CA ALA A 93 18.28 4.83 3.23
C ALA A 93 18.87 4.66 4.63
N ARG A 94 18.30 3.78 5.47
CA ARG A 94 18.65 3.72 6.91
C ARG A 94 19.25 2.41 7.37
N PHE A 95 18.90 1.30 6.72
CA PHE A 95 19.21 -0.05 7.21
C PHE A 95 19.76 -0.94 6.10
N SER A 96 20.53 -0.35 5.19
CA SER A 96 21.03 -1.04 4.00
C SER A 96 22.53 -0.88 3.82
N ASN A 97 23.09 -1.66 2.90
CA ASN A 97 24.46 -1.50 2.41
C ASN A 97 24.51 -0.90 1.00
N TYR A 98 23.56 -0.02 0.65
CA TYR A 98 23.40 0.48 -0.73
C TYR A 98 24.65 1.17 -1.28
N GLU A 99 25.27 2.09 -0.55
CA GLU A 99 26.48 2.79 -1.02
C GLU A 99 27.67 1.83 -1.17
N ALA A 100 27.83 0.89 -0.23
CA ALA A 100 28.87 -0.14 -0.33
C ALA A 100 28.64 -1.04 -1.54
N TRP A 101 27.40 -1.51 -1.75
CA TRP A 101 27.03 -2.28 -2.94
C TRP A 101 27.23 -1.50 -4.24
N LEU A 102 26.98 -0.19 -4.24
CA LEU A 102 27.17 0.64 -5.42
C LEU A 102 28.66 0.71 -5.84
N ALA A 103 29.58 0.65 -4.87
CA ALA A 103 31.02 0.63 -5.11
C ALA A 103 31.54 -0.73 -5.63
N ASP A 104 30.98 -1.86 -5.18
CA ASP A 104 31.29 -3.20 -5.70
C ASP A 104 30.02 -4.06 -5.88
N PRO A 105 29.25 -3.83 -6.96
CA PRO A 105 27.96 -4.49 -7.17
C PRO A 105 28.09 -5.97 -7.57
N THR A 106 29.31 -6.42 -7.88
CA THR A 106 29.59 -7.80 -8.33
C THR A 106 29.83 -8.76 -7.16
N HIS A 107 30.46 -8.30 -6.08
CA HIS A 107 30.78 -9.16 -4.94
C HIS A 107 29.86 -8.91 -3.74
N ILE A 108 29.50 -7.65 -3.46
CA ILE A 108 28.62 -7.31 -2.34
C ILE A 108 27.19 -7.72 -2.66
N LYS A 109 26.49 -8.33 -1.69
CA LYS A 109 25.10 -8.73 -1.85
C LYS A 109 24.17 -7.63 -1.31
N PRO A 110 23.07 -7.30 -2.02
CA PRO A 110 22.16 -6.27 -1.58
C PRO A 110 21.45 -6.69 -0.29
N SER A 111 21.42 -5.82 0.71
CA SER A 111 20.72 -6.02 1.98
C SER A 111 20.09 -4.71 2.45
N ALA A 112 18.85 -4.76 2.93
CA ALA A 112 18.09 -3.59 3.41
C ALA A 112 17.17 -3.91 4.61
N GLN A 113 17.41 -5.05 5.28
CA GLN A 113 16.65 -5.46 6.44
C GLN A 113 17.61 -6.02 7.49
N VAL A 114 17.55 -5.47 8.69
CA VAL A 114 18.38 -5.87 9.83
C VAL A 114 17.47 -6.34 10.96
N VAL A 115 17.79 -7.50 11.51
CA VAL A 115 17.03 -8.14 12.58
C VAL A 115 17.57 -7.71 13.94
N TRP A 116 16.67 -7.41 14.87
CA TRP A 116 17.06 -7.10 16.26
C TRP A 116 17.53 -8.35 17.03
N PRO A 117 18.57 -8.23 17.88
CA PRO A 117 19.13 -9.34 18.65
C PRO A 117 18.36 -9.56 19.96
N ILE A 118 17.25 -10.29 19.90
CA ILE A 118 16.39 -10.53 21.08
C ILE A 118 16.52 -11.98 21.58
N VAL A 119 16.36 -12.95 20.67
CA VAL A 119 16.25 -14.39 21.02
C VAL A 119 17.22 -15.27 20.22
N GLY A 120 18.32 -14.71 19.70
CA GLY A 120 19.24 -15.42 18.81
C GLY A 120 18.90 -15.27 17.32
N GLN A 121 17.81 -14.57 16.99
CA GLN A 121 17.39 -14.34 15.60
C GLN A 121 18.34 -13.44 14.80
N GLU A 122 19.30 -12.77 15.44
CA GLU A 122 20.38 -12.04 14.78
C GLU A 122 21.31 -12.96 13.97
N ILE A 123 21.22 -14.28 14.12
CA ILE A 123 21.83 -15.25 13.19
C ILE A 123 21.37 -15.02 11.75
N LEU A 124 20.17 -14.44 11.55
CA LEU A 124 19.64 -14.06 10.24
C LEU A 124 20.37 -12.86 9.62
N ASN A 125 21.12 -12.07 10.41
CA ASN A 125 22.00 -11.02 9.90
C ASN A 125 23.29 -11.64 9.36
N GLY A 126 23.18 -12.23 8.16
CA GLY A 126 24.30 -12.81 7.44
C GLY A 126 25.32 -11.75 7.03
N ASP A 127 26.58 -12.16 6.88
CA ASP A 127 27.59 -11.31 6.26
C ASP A 127 27.34 -11.24 4.75
N VAL A 128 27.03 -10.03 4.27
CA VAL A 128 26.70 -9.74 2.87
C VAL A 128 27.80 -8.94 2.15
N GLY A 129 28.93 -8.72 2.83
CA GLY A 129 30.04 -7.89 2.35
C GLY A 129 29.84 -6.40 2.63
N GLY A 130 30.89 -5.60 2.38
CA GLY A 130 30.89 -4.15 2.65
C GLY A 130 30.87 -3.78 4.13
N GLY A 131 31.28 -4.68 5.03
CA GLY A 131 31.24 -4.48 6.48
C GLY A 131 29.83 -4.48 7.08
N PHE A 132 28.83 -4.90 6.30
CA PHE A 132 27.42 -4.90 6.69
C PHE A 132 26.91 -6.32 6.94
N ARG A 133 26.04 -6.46 7.95
CA ARG A 133 25.35 -7.73 8.25
C ARG A 133 23.85 -7.51 8.30
N GLY A 134 23.12 -8.31 7.54
CA GLY A 134 21.67 -8.19 7.39
C GLY A 134 21.09 -9.31 6.55
N ILE A 135 19.79 -9.24 6.29
CA ILE A 135 19.10 -10.16 5.39
C ILE A 135 19.40 -9.75 3.95
N GLN A 136 19.91 -10.68 3.14
CA GLN A 136 20.06 -10.46 1.71
C GLN A 136 18.68 -10.33 1.05
N ILE A 137 18.45 -9.24 0.33
CA ILE A 137 17.18 -8.98 -0.38
C ILE A 137 17.24 -9.45 -1.82
N THR A 138 16.10 -9.84 -2.37
CA THR A 138 15.95 -10.34 -3.76
C THR A 138 14.94 -9.53 -4.60
N SER A 139 14.46 -8.40 -4.07
CA SER A 139 13.46 -7.54 -4.71
C SER A 139 13.98 -6.71 -5.90
N GLY A 140 15.30 -6.58 -6.05
CA GLY A 140 15.92 -5.84 -7.16
C GLY A 140 15.96 -4.32 -7.01
N PHE A 141 15.58 -3.77 -5.84
CA PHE A 141 15.53 -2.32 -5.62
C PHE A 141 16.88 -1.62 -5.79
N PHE A 142 17.98 -2.25 -5.41
CA PHE A 142 19.32 -1.66 -5.57
C PHE A 142 19.67 -1.38 -7.03
N GLN A 143 19.32 -2.31 -7.93
CA GLN A 143 19.52 -2.15 -9.37
C GLN A 143 18.61 -1.05 -9.94
N ILE A 144 17.37 -0.95 -9.45
CA ILE A 144 16.41 0.10 -9.85
C ILE A 144 16.91 1.48 -9.43
N TRP A 145 17.38 1.64 -8.18
CA TRP A 145 17.93 2.89 -7.68
C TRP A 145 19.19 3.30 -8.42
N ARG A 146 20.08 2.33 -8.71
CA ARG A 146 21.26 2.56 -9.55
C ARG A 146 20.89 3.03 -10.95
N ALA A 147 19.90 2.40 -11.58
CA ALA A 147 19.41 2.82 -12.90
C ALA A 147 18.76 4.22 -12.87
N SER A 148 18.27 4.64 -11.71
CA SER A 148 17.71 5.99 -11.48
C SER A 148 18.77 7.04 -11.15
N GLY A 149 20.06 6.67 -11.12
CA GLY A 149 21.17 7.59 -10.83
C GLY A 149 21.30 7.98 -9.36
N ILE A 150 20.70 7.20 -8.44
CA ILE A 150 20.81 7.44 -7.00
C ILE A 150 22.18 6.95 -6.52
N THR A 151 22.96 7.84 -5.91
CA THR A 151 24.34 7.57 -5.49
C THR A 151 24.59 7.69 -3.99
N SER A 152 23.60 8.18 -3.23
CA SER A 152 23.72 8.33 -1.77
C SER A 152 22.43 7.99 -1.04
N GLU A 153 22.56 7.58 0.22
CA GLU A 153 21.43 7.29 1.12
C GLU A 153 20.54 8.51 1.37
N LEU A 154 21.10 9.73 1.31
CA LEU A 154 20.34 10.97 1.47
C LEU A 154 19.24 11.11 0.40
N GLN A 155 19.51 10.72 -0.84
CA GLN A 155 18.52 10.78 -1.92
C GLN A 155 17.39 9.76 -1.71
N LEU A 156 17.71 8.57 -1.20
CA LEU A 156 16.72 7.57 -0.83
C LEU A 156 15.83 8.08 0.31
N TYR A 157 16.42 8.72 1.32
CA TYR A 157 15.68 9.32 2.43
C TYR A 157 14.72 10.42 1.99
N CYS A 158 15.14 11.30 1.07
CA CYS A 158 14.27 12.34 0.53
C CYS A 158 13.15 11.81 -0.39
N THR A 159 13.33 10.61 -0.95
CA THR A 159 12.31 9.97 -1.81
C THR A 159 11.25 9.23 -0.98
N ALA A 160 11.64 8.75 0.20
CA ALA A 160 10.73 8.14 1.17
C ALA A 160 9.78 9.15 1.79
#